data_AF-A0A2Z2HPJ5-F1
#
_entry.id   AF-A0A2Z2HPJ5-F1
#
_cell.length_a   1.000
_cell.length_b   1.000
_cell.length_c   1.000
_cell.angle_alpha   90.00
_cell.angle_beta   90.00
_cell.angle_gamma   90.00
#
_symmetry.space_group_name_H-M   'P 1'
#
loop_
_entity.id
_entity.type
_entity.pdbx_description
1 polymer ?
#
loop_
_entity_poly.entity_id
_entity_poly.type
_entity_poly.pdbx_seq_one_letter_code
_entity_poly.pdbx_strand_id
1 'polypeptide(L)'
;MTGPDRRTNTESETEEESTADGDGGDDGVDAAENPSTADVADADDLERLTDVTESPVVTTASRTITPFVVAFGIYLTLFGTSLPGGAFQGGVVMASTVVLVAMAFGFGPTREWLDERALAGLFVLGAGIFGVVAFGAVVLGGDVLELFVFPLTVEDMVKLVEVAIAALVAGVIIGLFVWLAAGFGEGGDSI
;
A
#
# COMPACT_ATOMS: atom_id res chain seq x y z
N MET A 1 19.21 37.10 -55.62
CA MET A 1 19.39 35.74 -55.06
C MET A 1 18.07 35.03 -55.27
N THR A 2 17.82 34.49 -56.48
CA THR A 2 18.19 33.14 -56.95
C THR A 2 17.46 32.06 -56.17
N GLY A 3 16.52 31.35 -56.82
CA GLY A 3 15.81 30.14 -56.33
C GLY A 3 16.76 28.93 -56.19
N PRO A 4 16.31 27.65 -56.27
CA PRO A 4 15.02 27.09 -56.73
C PRO A 4 14.44 26.05 -55.73
N ASP A 5 13.32 25.37 -55.99
CA ASP A 5 13.37 24.03 -56.59
C ASP A 5 12.12 23.62 -57.38
N ARG A 6 12.34 22.69 -58.31
CA ARG A 6 11.49 22.27 -59.45
C ARG A 6 10.62 21.05 -59.13
N ARG A 7 9.42 21.02 -59.76
CA ARG A 7 8.70 19.95 -60.51
C ARG A 7 8.55 18.56 -59.83
N THR A 8 7.40 17.89 -59.86
CA THR A 8 6.66 17.33 -61.03
C THR A 8 5.21 17.00 -60.61
N ASN A 9 4.17 17.36 -61.38
CA ASN A 9 3.41 16.53 -62.36
C ASN A 9 3.03 15.11 -61.87
N THR A 10 1.88 14.50 -62.14
CA THR A 10 0.59 14.77 -62.81
C THR A 10 -0.11 13.38 -62.91
N GLU A 11 -1.45 13.34 -63.08
CA GLU A 11 -2.27 12.20 -63.54
C GLU A 11 -2.53 11.07 -62.53
N SER A 12 -3.68 10.38 -62.49
CA SER A 12 -5.05 10.43 -63.06
C SER A 12 -5.75 9.20 -62.43
N GLU A 13 -7.04 9.16 -62.15
CA GLU A 13 -8.14 8.66 -63.02
C GLU A 13 -9.42 8.77 -62.14
N THR A 14 -10.45 9.54 -62.51
CA THR A 14 -11.56 9.23 -63.45
C THR A 14 -12.65 8.36 -62.76
N GLU A 15 -13.75 8.97 -62.30
CA GLU A 15 -15.14 9.00 -62.90
C GLU A 15 -15.84 7.62 -62.78
N GLU A 16 -17.12 7.48 -62.40
CA GLU A 16 -18.40 7.98 -62.93
C GLU A 16 -19.50 7.84 -61.83
N GLU A 17 -20.34 8.83 -61.52
CA GLU A 17 -21.58 9.31 -62.17
C GLU A 17 -22.86 8.47 -61.88
N SER A 18 -23.91 9.12 -61.33
CA SER A 18 -25.32 9.05 -61.81
C SER A 18 -26.28 9.89 -60.93
N THR A 19 -26.42 11.16 -61.32
CA THR A 19 -27.60 12.07 -61.42
C THR A 19 -28.98 11.80 -60.73
N ALA A 20 -29.48 12.91 -60.12
CA ALA A 20 -30.83 13.54 -60.18
C ALA A 20 -32.05 12.83 -59.50
N ASP A 21 -33.10 13.47 -58.95
CA ASP A 21 -33.56 14.85 -58.72
C ASP A 21 -34.81 14.81 -57.78
N GLY A 22 -35.13 15.92 -57.07
CA GLY A 22 -36.44 16.25 -56.45
C GLY A 22 -36.80 15.60 -55.10
N ASP A 23 -37.52 16.19 -54.14
CA ASP A 23 -38.35 17.40 -54.07
C ASP A 23 -38.69 17.69 -52.57
N GLY A 24 -38.75 18.98 -52.22
CA GLY A 24 -39.63 19.65 -51.25
C GLY A 24 -39.91 19.11 -49.84
N GLY A 25 -39.75 20.00 -48.83
CA GLY A 25 -40.74 20.09 -47.73
C GLY A 25 -40.18 20.27 -46.32
N ASP A 26 -40.16 21.53 -45.88
CA ASP A 26 -40.06 22.03 -44.50
C ASP A 26 -41.08 21.38 -43.55
N ASP A 27 -40.73 21.26 -42.27
CA ASP A 27 -41.60 21.56 -41.12
C ASP A 27 -40.89 21.12 -39.83
N GLY A 28 -40.34 22.09 -39.11
CA GLY A 28 -39.70 21.89 -37.82
C GLY A 28 -40.67 21.45 -36.73
N VAL A 29 -40.17 20.62 -35.80
CA VAL A 29 -40.60 20.63 -34.40
C VAL A 29 -39.38 20.33 -33.54
N ASP A 30 -38.98 21.34 -32.76
CA ASP A 30 -38.04 21.24 -31.65
C ASP A 30 -38.43 20.08 -30.71
N ALA A 31 -37.71 18.97 -30.79
CA ALA A 31 -37.70 17.98 -29.73
C ALA A 31 -36.71 18.47 -28.66
N ALA A 32 -37.23 19.25 -27.72
CA ALA A 32 -36.56 19.53 -26.46
C ALA A 32 -36.08 18.21 -25.85
N GLU A 33 -34.77 18.04 -25.77
CA GLU A 33 -34.10 17.02 -24.98
C GLU A 33 -34.58 17.17 -23.53
N ASN A 34 -35.46 16.27 -23.11
CA ASN A 34 -36.04 16.29 -21.77
C ASN A 34 -34.93 15.94 -20.75
N PRO A 35 -34.53 16.82 -19.83
CA PRO A 35 -33.45 16.56 -18.88
C PRO A 35 -33.88 15.66 -17.71
N SER A 36 -34.98 14.90 -17.84
CA SER A 36 -35.55 14.10 -16.75
C SER A 36 -35.02 12.67 -16.63
N THR A 37 -34.04 12.28 -17.43
CA THR A 37 -33.20 11.10 -17.14
C THR A 37 -31.85 11.59 -16.67
N ALA A 38 -31.85 12.23 -15.49
CA ALA A 38 -30.63 12.19 -14.68
C ALA A 38 -30.38 10.71 -14.39
N ASP A 39 -29.39 10.18 -15.11
CA ASP A 39 -28.87 8.82 -15.09
C ASP A 39 -28.92 8.24 -13.67
N VAL A 40 -30.02 7.54 -13.37
CA VAL A 40 -30.15 6.83 -12.10
C VAL A 40 -29.31 5.59 -12.33
N ALA A 41 -28.04 5.65 -11.93
CA ALA A 41 -27.13 4.51 -12.03
C ALA A 41 -27.88 3.25 -11.60
N ASP A 42 -28.04 2.30 -12.53
CA ASP A 42 -28.79 1.09 -12.30
C ASP A 42 -28.20 0.39 -11.06
N ALA A 43 -29.04 -0.28 -10.27
CA ALA A 43 -28.58 -0.97 -9.06
C ALA A 43 -27.42 -1.94 -9.36
N ASP A 44 -27.42 -2.54 -10.56
CA ASP A 44 -26.35 -3.38 -11.09
C ASP A 44 -25.03 -2.63 -11.34
N ASP A 45 -25.09 -1.35 -11.74
CA ASP A 45 -23.91 -0.50 -11.92
C ASP A 45 -23.33 -0.04 -10.59
N LEU A 46 -24.18 0.25 -9.60
CA LEU A 46 -23.73 0.49 -8.23
C LEU A 46 -23.09 -0.76 -7.61
N GLU A 47 -23.63 -1.94 -7.91
CA GLU A 47 -23.09 -3.22 -7.43
C GLU A 47 -21.71 -3.50 -8.06
N ARG A 48 -21.52 -3.21 -9.36
CA ARG A 48 -20.20 -3.28 -10.04
C ARG A 48 -19.18 -2.26 -9.51
N LEU A 49 -19.62 -1.07 -9.08
CA LEU A 49 -18.73 -0.07 -8.48
C LEU A 49 -18.27 -0.48 -7.07
N THR A 50 -19.03 -1.34 -6.40
CA THR A 50 -18.68 -1.89 -5.07
C THR A 50 -17.94 -3.23 -5.12
N ASP A 51 -17.93 -3.91 -6.27
CA ASP A 51 -17.19 -5.15 -6.46
C ASP A 51 -15.69 -4.84 -6.66
N VAL A 52 -14.98 -4.74 -5.54
CA VAL A 52 -13.51 -4.63 -5.55
C VAL A 52 -12.94 -5.96 -6.04
N THR A 53 -12.82 -6.11 -7.36
CA THR A 53 -12.20 -7.31 -7.96
C THR A 53 -10.73 -7.39 -7.55
N GLU A 54 -10.33 -8.48 -6.90
CA GLU A 54 -8.92 -8.77 -6.62
C GLU A 54 -8.13 -8.84 -7.93
N SER A 55 -7.12 -7.98 -8.06
CA SER A 55 -6.28 -7.94 -9.27
C SER A 55 -5.18 -9.01 -9.20
N PRO A 56 -5.16 -10.00 -10.12
CA PRO A 56 -4.13 -11.05 -10.12
C PRO A 56 -2.71 -10.49 -10.26
N VAL A 57 -2.57 -9.35 -10.93
CA VAL A 57 -1.29 -8.64 -11.08
C VAL A 57 -0.81 -8.09 -9.74
N VAL A 58 -1.69 -7.47 -8.96
CA VAL A 58 -1.35 -6.90 -7.63
C VAL A 58 -0.99 -8.00 -6.64
N THR A 59 -1.78 -9.08 -6.60
CA THR A 59 -1.52 -10.25 -5.74
C THR A 59 -0.19 -10.94 -6.10
N THR A 60 0.11 -11.09 -7.40
CA THR A 60 1.38 -11.68 -7.85
C THR A 60 2.58 -10.77 -7.56
N ALA A 61 2.45 -9.47 -7.82
CA ALA A 61 3.51 -8.50 -7.59
C ALA A 61 3.82 -8.37 -6.10
N SER A 62 2.81 -8.24 -5.24
CA SER A 62 2.98 -8.17 -3.78
C SER A 62 3.69 -9.41 -3.23
N ARG A 63 3.25 -10.62 -3.63
CA ARG A 63 3.90 -11.88 -3.23
C ARG A 63 5.36 -11.96 -3.68
N THR A 64 5.66 -11.46 -4.87
CA THR A 64 7.03 -11.48 -5.42
C THR A 64 7.95 -10.51 -4.71
N ILE A 65 7.46 -9.30 -4.39
CA ILE A 65 8.26 -8.22 -3.79
C ILE A 65 8.44 -8.39 -2.27
N THR A 66 7.44 -8.97 -1.59
CA THR A 66 7.43 -9.19 -0.14
C THR A 66 8.76 -9.71 0.44
N PRO A 67 9.36 -10.81 -0.03
CA PRO A 67 10.60 -11.32 0.55
C PRO A 67 11.77 -10.34 0.45
N PHE A 68 11.84 -9.54 -0.62
CA PHE A 68 12.89 -8.55 -0.81
C PHE A 68 12.72 -7.35 0.13
N VAL A 69 11.49 -6.89 0.34
CA VAL A 69 11.21 -5.76 1.24
C VAL A 69 11.41 -6.17 2.70
N VAL A 70 11.02 -7.39 3.08
CA VAL A 70 11.31 -7.93 4.42
C VAL A 70 12.82 -8.04 4.65
N ALA A 71 13.56 -8.60 3.69
CA ALA A 71 15.02 -8.69 3.79
C ALA A 71 15.67 -7.30 3.91
N PHE A 72 15.16 -6.31 3.17
CA PHE A 72 15.61 -4.93 3.28
C PHE A 72 15.28 -4.30 4.64
N GLY A 73 14.09 -4.54 5.20
CA GLY A 73 13.73 -4.08 6.55
C GLY A 73 14.60 -4.70 7.64
N ILE A 74 14.95 -5.98 7.51
CA ILE A 74 15.91 -6.66 8.39
C ILE A 74 17.30 -6.02 8.25
N TYR A 75 17.75 -5.76 7.02
CA TYR A 75 19.02 -5.09 6.77
C TYR A 75 19.08 -3.69 7.41
N LEU A 76 18.04 -2.86 7.24
CA LEU A 76 17.97 -1.55 7.88
C LEU A 76 18.02 -1.63 9.42
N THR A 77 17.46 -2.70 9.97
CA THR A 77 17.47 -2.96 11.43
C THR A 77 18.85 -3.35 11.92
N LEU A 78 19.54 -4.27 11.24
CA LEU A 78 20.81 -4.85 11.72
C LEU A 78 22.04 -3.99 11.46
N PHE A 79 21.96 -3.05 10.51
CA PHE A 79 23.07 -2.20 10.09
C PHE A 79 22.83 -0.71 10.40
N GLY A 80 21.85 -0.39 11.24
CA GLY A 80 21.47 0.98 11.60
C GLY A 80 22.57 1.78 12.31
N THR A 81 23.51 1.08 12.97
CA THR A 81 24.66 1.71 13.63
C THR A 81 25.73 2.20 12.67
N SER A 82 25.79 1.65 11.46
CA SER A 82 26.87 1.88 10.50
C SER A 82 26.41 2.60 9.24
N LEU A 83 25.11 2.54 8.94
CA LEU A 83 24.51 3.07 7.73
C LEU A 83 23.23 3.86 8.06
N PRO A 84 22.77 4.77 7.18
CA PRO A 84 21.46 5.39 7.34
C PRO A 84 20.37 4.32 7.45
N GLY A 85 19.64 4.32 8.56
CA GLY A 85 18.79 3.20 8.92
C GLY A 85 18.38 3.21 10.39
N GLY A 86 18.13 2.01 10.91
CA GLY A 86 17.83 1.77 12.32
C GLY A 86 16.54 0.99 12.53
N ALA A 87 16.38 0.57 13.78
CA ALA A 87 15.27 -0.25 14.24
C ALA A 87 13.89 0.27 13.86
N PHE A 88 13.64 1.58 14.02
CA PHE A 88 12.35 2.18 13.70
C PHE A 88 12.02 2.05 12.21
N GLN A 89 12.96 2.45 11.35
CA GLN A 89 12.77 2.43 9.90
C GLN A 89 12.63 1.00 9.38
N GLY A 90 13.46 0.07 9.87
CA GLY A 90 13.36 -1.34 9.54
C GLY A 90 12.02 -1.96 9.97
N GLY A 91 11.57 -1.65 11.20
CA GLY A 91 10.25 -2.04 11.71
C GLY A 91 9.09 -1.52 10.84
N VAL A 92 9.12 -0.25 10.44
CA VAL A 92 8.12 0.36 9.55
C VAL A 92 8.09 -0.34 8.18
N VAL A 93 9.24 -0.64 7.59
CA VAL A 93 9.34 -1.34 6.29
C VAL A 93 8.78 -2.76 6.36
N MET A 94 9.07 -3.49 7.44
CA MET A 94 8.50 -4.82 7.62
C MET A 94 6.98 -4.76 7.83
N ALA A 95 6.48 -3.82 8.64
CA ALA A 95 5.05 -3.65 8.85
C ALA A 95 4.30 -3.21 7.59
N SER A 96 4.86 -2.29 6.80
CA SER A 96 4.25 -1.85 5.55
C SER A 96 4.13 -2.99 4.54
N THR A 97 5.06 -3.95 4.57
CA THR A 97 4.97 -5.16 3.75
C THR A 97 3.77 -6.03 4.16
N VAL A 98 3.51 -6.18 5.46
CA VAL A 98 2.31 -6.88 5.95
C VAL A 98 1.05 -6.15 5.52
N VAL A 99 1.03 -4.82 5.62
CA VAL A 99 -0.10 -3.99 5.13
C VAL A 99 -0.30 -4.15 3.62
N LEU A 100 0.78 -4.16 2.83
CA LEU A 100 0.73 -4.40 1.38
C LEU A 100 0.08 -5.75 1.06
N VAL A 101 0.50 -6.82 1.73
CA VAL A 101 -0.09 -8.15 1.57
C VAL A 101 -1.57 -8.11 1.96
N ALA A 102 -1.92 -7.46 3.06
CA ALA A 102 -3.31 -7.34 3.51
C ALA A 102 -4.21 -6.67 2.47
N MET A 103 -3.72 -5.60 1.85
CA MET A 103 -4.44 -4.88 0.80
C MET A 103 -4.51 -5.68 -0.52
N ALA A 104 -3.52 -6.51 -0.81
CA ALA A 104 -3.43 -7.27 -2.05
C ALA A 104 -4.24 -8.58 -2.07
N PHE A 105 -4.56 -9.14 -0.90
CA PHE A 105 -5.29 -10.41 -0.73
C PHE A 105 -6.63 -10.24 0.00
N GLY A 106 -7.03 -9.00 0.28
CA GLY A 106 -8.26 -8.70 1.01
C GLY A 106 -8.13 -8.87 2.54
N PHE A 107 -8.98 -8.15 3.27
CA PHE A 107 -8.88 -8.07 4.73
C PHE A 107 -9.37 -9.34 5.46
N GLY A 108 -10.35 -10.06 4.90
CA GLY A 108 -10.90 -11.29 5.49
C GLY A 108 -9.84 -12.37 5.71
N PRO A 109 -9.18 -12.87 4.64
CA PRO A 109 -8.09 -13.83 4.76
C PRO A 109 -6.92 -13.32 5.61
N THR A 110 -6.64 -12.02 5.55
CA THR A 110 -5.54 -11.42 6.31
C THR A 110 -5.79 -11.44 7.82
N ARG A 111 -7.04 -11.25 8.26
CA ARG A 111 -7.41 -11.39 9.68
C ARG A 111 -7.27 -12.82 10.20
N GLU A 112 -7.53 -13.81 9.37
CA GLU A 112 -7.31 -15.22 9.74
C GLU A 112 -5.82 -15.54 9.88
N TRP A 113 -4.96 -14.85 9.12
CA TRP A 113 -3.50 -15.02 9.18
C TRP A 113 -2.85 -14.20 10.31
N LEU A 114 -3.44 -13.07 10.70
CA LEU A 114 -2.93 -12.17 11.72
C LEU A 114 -3.63 -12.40 13.06
N ASP A 115 -3.04 -13.26 13.90
CA ASP A 115 -3.48 -13.42 15.29
C ASP A 115 -3.16 -12.14 16.09
N GLU A 116 -4.20 -11.47 16.58
CA GLU A 116 -4.11 -10.28 17.43
C GLU A 116 -3.22 -10.53 18.66
N ARG A 117 -3.22 -11.75 19.21
CA ARG A 117 -2.36 -12.12 20.34
C ARG A 117 -0.90 -12.21 19.94
N ALA A 118 -0.61 -12.68 18.72
CA ALA A 118 0.75 -12.72 18.21
C ALA A 118 1.30 -11.30 17.99
N LEU A 119 0.47 -10.38 17.46
CA LEU A 119 0.83 -8.98 17.28
C LEU A 119 1.07 -8.26 18.62
N ALA A 120 0.16 -8.45 19.58
CA ALA A 120 0.33 -7.96 20.94
C ALA A 120 1.58 -8.57 21.59
N GLY A 121 1.82 -9.86 21.37
CA GLY A 121 3.02 -10.57 21.81
C GLY A 121 4.30 -9.98 21.23
N LEU A 122 4.32 -9.62 19.95
CA LEU A 122 5.46 -8.98 19.29
C LEU A 122 5.76 -7.60 19.90
N PHE A 123 4.72 -6.80 20.16
CA PHE A 123 4.84 -5.52 20.86
C PHE A 123 5.40 -5.70 22.28
N VAL A 124 4.77 -6.57 23.08
CA VAL A 124 5.15 -6.81 24.48
C VAL A 124 6.55 -7.40 24.57
N LEU A 125 6.93 -8.30 23.65
CA LEU A 125 8.26 -8.88 23.61
C LEU A 125 9.32 -7.81 23.30
N GLY A 126 9.09 -6.98 22.27
CA GLY A 126 10.01 -5.89 21.92
C GLY A 126 10.16 -4.87 23.05
N ALA A 127 9.03 -4.41 23.61
CA ALA A 127 9.02 -3.50 24.76
C ALA A 127 9.68 -4.11 26.00
N GLY A 128 9.40 -5.39 26.25
CA GLY A 128 9.94 -6.15 27.38
C GLY A 128 11.44 -6.32 27.29
N ILE A 129 11.98 -6.73 26.12
CA ILE A 129 13.43 -6.84 25.91
C ILE A 129 14.09 -5.48 26.08
N PHE A 130 13.55 -4.42 25.48
CA PHE A 130 14.07 -3.07 25.65
C PHE A 130 14.11 -2.65 27.12
N GLY A 131 13.02 -2.87 27.86
CA GLY A 131 12.93 -2.58 29.29
C GLY A 131 13.91 -3.40 30.12
N VAL A 132 14.04 -4.70 29.85
CA VAL A 132 14.99 -5.59 30.54
C VAL A 132 16.43 -5.13 30.31
N VAL A 133 16.79 -4.72 29.10
CA VAL A 133 18.14 -4.17 28.84
C VAL A 133 18.34 -2.86 29.58
N ALA A 134 17.34 -1.96 29.53
CA ALA A 134 17.41 -0.64 30.16
C ALA A 134 17.57 -0.71 31.68
N PHE A 135 16.71 -1.48 32.35
CA PHE A 135 16.72 -1.61 33.81
C PHE A 135 17.71 -2.67 34.29
N GLY A 136 18.04 -3.66 33.46
CA GLY A 136 19.07 -4.66 33.76
C GLY A 136 20.45 -4.03 33.93
N ALA A 137 20.75 -2.97 33.17
CA ALA A 137 21.98 -2.20 33.36
C ALA A 137 22.08 -1.60 34.79
N VAL A 138 20.96 -1.07 35.31
CA VAL A 138 20.89 -0.52 36.67
C VAL A 138 21.07 -1.60 37.73
N VAL A 139 20.47 -2.78 37.54
CA VAL A 139 20.65 -3.92 38.46
C VAL A 139 22.10 -4.38 38.53
N LEU A 140 22.85 -4.23 37.43
CA LEU A 140 24.28 -4.54 37.34
C LEU A 140 25.19 -3.42 37.88
N GLY A 141 24.61 -2.31 38.37
CA GLY A 141 25.35 -1.19 38.97
C GLY A 141 25.74 -0.08 38.00
N GLY A 142 25.20 -0.09 36.77
CA GLY A 142 25.34 1.00 35.80
C GLY A 142 24.18 1.98 35.77
N ASP A 143 24.22 2.91 34.83
CA ASP A 143 23.13 3.82 34.49
C ASP A 143 22.10 3.15 33.53
N VAL A 144 20.93 3.78 33.38
CA VAL A 144 19.90 3.30 32.44
C VAL A 144 20.46 3.26 31.02
N LEU A 145 20.28 2.11 30.34
CA LEU A 145 20.78 1.87 28.98
C LEU A 145 22.32 1.79 28.86
N GLU A 146 23.04 1.64 29.97
CA GLU A 146 24.50 1.54 29.96
C GLU A 146 24.97 0.16 29.46
N LEU A 147 25.21 0.03 28.15
CA LEU A 147 25.40 -1.28 27.52
C LEU A 147 26.71 -1.99 27.86
N PHE A 148 27.72 -1.28 28.34
CA PHE A 148 29.04 -1.87 28.62
C PHE A 148 29.08 -2.72 29.91
N VAL A 149 28.05 -2.65 30.76
CA VAL A 149 27.96 -3.46 31.98
C VAL A 149 27.59 -4.92 31.69
N PHE A 150 27.11 -5.20 30.47
CA PHE A 150 26.77 -6.54 30.04
C PHE A 150 27.99 -7.30 29.48
N PRO A 151 27.99 -8.65 29.54
CA PRO A 151 29.13 -9.46 29.11
C PRO A 151 29.34 -9.58 27.58
N LEU A 152 28.43 -9.03 26.77
CA LEU A 152 28.56 -9.01 25.31
C LEU A 152 29.24 -7.73 24.82
N THR A 153 29.63 -7.70 23.55
CA THR A 153 30.13 -6.47 22.93
C THR A 153 29.03 -5.40 22.88
N VAL A 154 29.42 -4.12 22.93
CA VAL A 154 28.47 -3.01 22.80
C VAL A 154 27.73 -3.10 21.47
N GLU A 155 28.41 -3.49 20.39
CA GLU A 155 27.80 -3.66 19.07
C GLU A 155 26.69 -4.71 19.08
N ASP A 156 26.92 -5.88 19.70
CA ASP A 156 25.90 -6.93 19.80
C ASP A 156 24.72 -6.50 20.67
N MET A 157 24.98 -5.76 21.75
CA MET A 157 23.93 -5.20 22.59
C MET A 157 23.08 -4.16 21.88
N VAL A 158 23.70 -3.27 21.09
CA VAL A 158 22.97 -2.31 20.27
C VAL A 158 22.11 -3.04 19.25
N LYS A 159 22.64 -4.04 18.55
CA LYS A 159 21.86 -4.85 17.58
C LYS A 159 20.68 -5.56 18.24
N LEU A 160 20.86 -6.11 19.44
CA LEU A 160 19.77 -6.72 20.20
C LEU A 160 18.66 -5.72 20.51
N VAL A 161 19.04 -4.52 20.97
CA VAL A 161 18.10 -3.41 21.21
C VAL A 161 17.41 -2.98 19.92
N GLU A 162 18.15 -2.92 18.81
CA GLU A 162 17.58 -2.56 17.51
C GLU A 162 16.53 -3.59 17.04
N VAL A 163 16.80 -4.88 17.18
CA VAL A 163 15.84 -5.94 16.86
C VAL A 163 14.60 -5.85 17.77
N ALA A 164 14.79 -5.58 19.06
CA ALA A 164 13.68 -5.43 20.01
C ALA A 164 12.78 -4.24 19.65
N ILE A 165 13.37 -3.09 19.31
CA ILE A 165 12.61 -1.89 18.89
C ILE A 165 11.93 -2.13 17.54
N ALA A 166 12.59 -2.80 16.59
CA ALA A 166 11.99 -3.10 15.29
C ALA A 166 10.75 -4.01 15.43
N ALA A 167 10.82 -5.03 16.30
CA ALA A 167 9.69 -5.88 16.62
C ALA A 167 8.54 -5.08 17.28
N LEU A 168 8.86 -4.22 18.25
CA LEU A 168 7.90 -3.32 18.88
C LEU A 168 7.18 -2.44 17.85
N VAL A 169 7.95 -1.78 16.97
CA VAL A 169 7.41 -0.86 15.96
C VAL A 169 6.54 -1.61 14.95
N ALA A 170 7.01 -2.77 14.49
CA ALA A 170 6.24 -3.59 13.56
C ALA A 170 4.92 -4.04 14.18
N GLY A 171 4.95 -4.54 15.42
CA GLY A 171 3.76 -4.96 16.16
C GLY A 171 2.74 -3.84 16.33
N VAL A 172 3.20 -2.62 16.68
CA VAL A 172 2.31 -1.45 16.80
C VAL A 172 1.66 -1.11 15.47
N ILE A 173 2.42 -0.99 14.39
CA ILE A 173 1.87 -0.57 13.09
C ILE A 173 0.88 -1.59 12.55
N ILE A 174 1.23 -2.88 12.62
CA ILE A 174 0.34 -3.94 12.14
C ILE A 174 -0.91 -4.03 13.05
N GLY A 175 -0.74 -3.94 14.36
CA GLY A 175 -1.86 -3.93 15.31
C GLY A 175 -2.81 -2.76 15.07
N LEU A 176 -2.28 -1.55 14.84
CA LEU A 176 -3.08 -0.38 14.50
C LEU A 176 -3.78 -0.54 13.15
N PHE A 177 -3.12 -1.14 12.16
CA PHE A 177 -3.74 -1.43 10.87
C PHE A 177 -4.93 -2.39 11.03
N VAL A 178 -4.76 -3.50 11.77
CA VAL A 178 -5.83 -4.47 12.03
C VAL A 178 -6.97 -3.84 12.82
N TRP A 179 -6.65 -3.03 13.83
CA TRP A 179 -7.66 -2.31 14.62
C TRP A 179 -8.44 -1.28 13.78
N LEU A 180 -7.76 -0.56 12.89
CA LEU A 180 -8.41 0.39 12.00
C LEU A 180 -9.31 -0.32 10.99
N ALA A 181 -8.80 -1.40 10.39
CA ALA A 181 -9.54 -2.18 9.40
C ALA A 181 -10.68 -3.00 10.01
N ALA A 182 -10.67 -3.24 11.33
CA ALA A 182 -11.77 -3.85 12.07
C ALA A 182 -13.08 -3.06 12.01
N GLY A 183 -12.99 -1.74 11.85
CA GLY A 183 -14.11 -0.82 12.06
C GLY A 183 -14.43 -0.62 13.54
N PHE A 184 -14.88 0.58 13.89
CA PHE A 184 -15.43 0.86 15.22
C PHE A 184 -16.84 0.29 15.28
N GLY A 185 -16.99 -0.96 15.70
CA GLY A 185 -18.31 -1.48 16.06
C GLY A 185 -18.89 -0.61 17.18
N GLU A 186 -20.09 -0.07 16.99
CA GLU A 186 -20.77 0.74 17.99
C GLU A 186 -20.74 0.07 19.38
N GLY A 187 -20.03 0.71 20.29
CA GLY A 187 -20.14 0.44 21.72
C GLY A 187 -21.50 0.90 22.21
N GLY A 188 -22.47 0.00 22.15
CA GLY A 188 -23.83 0.22 22.63
C GLY A 188 -24.55 -1.10 22.81
N ASP A 189 -24.10 -1.92 23.76
CA ASP A 189 -25.02 -2.45 24.77
C ASP A 189 -24.28 -3.14 25.93
N SER A 190 -24.73 -2.74 27.11
CA SER A 190 -24.53 -3.26 28.47
C SER A 190 -23.89 -4.64 28.66
N ILE A 191 -22.89 -4.68 29.55
CA ILE A 191 -22.88 -5.59 30.71
C ILE A 191 -22.44 -4.79 31.95
#